data_AF-A0A959Z4Q8-F1
#
_entry.id   AF-A0A959Z4Q8-F1
#
_cell.length_a   1.000
_cell.length_b   1.000
_cell.length_c   1.000
_cell.angle_alpha   90.00
_cell.angle_beta   90.00
_cell.angle_gamma   90.00
#
_symmetry.space_group_name_H-M   'P 1'
#
loop_
_entity.id
_entity.type
_entity.pdbx_description
1 polymer ?
#
loop_
_entity_poly.entity_id
_entity_poly.type
_entity_poly.pdbx_seq_one_letter_code
_entity_poly.pdbx_strand_id
1 'polypeptide(L)'
;VERSITIPAETGVVWANVSDLEDHEEWSPWAEKDPDMAVTITGDAGQVGQKSEWKGDENVGSGYQQIAMVEENKAVRTDLHFIEPWESQSTATFDLEDLGDSTRVTWGIEGENNFMGKVMSVFMDMDKMVGPDFERGLANLKEVSTAEQAALDAERAKMVDGFTIETMERPGMTYVGVRKTIPWSDMEKFFGNSFGKVFGALGQAG
;
A
#
# COMPACT_ATOMS: atom_id res chain seq x y z
N VAL A 1 7.16 -4.13 -21.88
CA VAL A 1 6.22 -2.98 -21.69
C VAL A 1 6.35 -2.55 -20.26
N GLU A 2 6.33 -1.26 -19.96
CA GLU A 2 6.38 -0.76 -18.59
C GLU A 2 5.43 0.42 -18.38
N ARG A 3 4.95 0.56 -17.14
CA ARG A 3 4.20 1.71 -16.64
C ARG A 3 4.73 2.11 -15.27
N SER A 4 4.58 3.37 -14.91
CA SER A 4 4.97 3.86 -13.60
C SER A 4 3.95 4.83 -13.02
N ILE A 5 3.90 4.85 -11.68
CA ILE A 5 3.05 5.77 -10.91
C ILE A 5 3.79 6.17 -9.62
N THR A 6 3.45 7.35 -9.09
CA THR A 6 3.85 7.74 -7.74
C THR A 6 2.68 7.50 -6.78
N ILE A 7 2.96 6.72 -5.73
CA ILE A 7 2.03 6.32 -4.68
C ILE A 7 2.39 7.12 -3.41
N PRO A 8 1.44 7.84 -2.80
CA PRO A 8 1.66 8.57 -1.54
C PRO A 8 1.64 7.61 -0.34
N ALA A 9 2.61 6.70 -0.30
CA ALA A 9 2.84 5.74 0.78
C ALA A 9 4.35 5.51 0.95
N GLU A 10 4.78 5.14 2.15
CA GLU A 10 6.16 4.75 2.43
C GLU A 10 6.53 3.50 1.64
N THR A 11 7.79 3.40 1.22
CA THR A 11 8.27 2.28 0.37
C THR A 11 8.04 0.91 1.00
N GLY A 12 8.09 0.79 2.32
CA GLY A 12 7.77 -0.45 3.03
C GLY A 12 6.31 -0.90 2.90
N VAL A 13 5.38 0.05 2.86
CA VAL A 13 3.95 -0.23 2.67
C VAL A 13 3.69 -0.71 1.25
N VAL A 14 4.25 0.01 0.27
CA VAL A 14 4.13 -0.37 -1.14
C VAL A 14 4.81 -1.70 -1.43
N TRP A 15 5.99 -1.94 -0.84
CA TRP A 15 6.75 -3.17 -1.00
C TRP A 15 5.98 -4.39 -0.48
N ALA A 16 5.34 -4.30 0.68
CA ALA A 16 4.54 -5.40 1.23
C ALA A 16 3.52 -5.91 0.20
N ASN A 17 2.73 -4.98 -0.38
CA ASN A 17 1.70 -5.26 -1.38
C ASN A 17 2.21 -5.90 -2.68
N VAL A 18 3.51 -5.77 -3.02
CA VAL A 18 4.08 -6.31 -4.28
C VAL A 18 5.08 -7.45 -4.08
N SER A 19 5.47 -7.72 -2.83
CA SER A 19 6.48 -8.72 -2.50
C SER A 19 5.90 -10.11 -2.32
N ASP A 20 4.62 -10.20 -1.96
CA ASP A 20 3.87 -11.43 -1.78
C ASP A 20 2.87 -11.65 -2.94
N LEU A 21 2.85 -12.86 -3.48
CA LEU A 21 1.89 -13.22 -4.52
C LEU A 21 0.45 -13.37 -4.00
N GLU A 22 0.25 -13.53 -2.68
CA GLU A 22 -1.08 -13.50 -2.07
C GLU A 22 -1.66 -12.07 -2.11
N ASP A 23 -0.87 -11.08 -1.67
CA ASP A 23 -1.28 -9.66 -1.65
C ASP A 23 -1.48 -9.09 -3.06
N HIS A 24 -0.75 -9.61 -4.05
CA HIS A 24 -0.95 -9.28 -5.46
C HIS A 24 -2.38 -9.47 -5.95
N GLU A 25 -3.07 -10.52 -5.48
CA GLU A 25 -4.43 -10.85 -5.93
C GLU A 25 -5.45 -9.78 -5.51
N GLU A 26 -5.18 -9.03 -4.44
CA GLU A 26 -6.12 -8.02 -3.92
C GLU A 26 -6.29 -6.81 -4.84
N TRP A 27 -5.24 -6.47 -5.60
CA TRP A 27 -5.23 -5.31 -6.50
C TRP A 27 -5.02 -5.68 -7.98
N SER A 28 -4.80 -6.97 -8.27
CA SER A 28 -4.58 -7.48 -9.62
C SER A 28 -5.75 -7.16 -10.56
N PRO A 29 -5.50 -6.53 -11.72
CA PRO A 29 -6.54 -6.23 -12.70
C PRO A 29 -7.11 -7.50 -13.36
N TRP A 30 -6.43 -8.65 -13.24
CA TRP A 30 -6.90 -9.93 -13.78
C TRP A 30 -7.88 -10.63 -12.85
N ALA A 31 -7.73 -10.50 -11.54
CA ALA A 31 -8.70 -11.00 -10.56
C ALA A 31 -10.07 -10.30 -10.72
N GLU A 32 -10.07 -9.01 -11.07
CA GLU A 32 -11.32 -8.30 -11.41
C GLU A 32 -11.98 -8.79 -12.71
N LYS A 33 -11.17 -9.22 -13.68
CA LYS A 33 -11.66 -9.66 -15.01
C LYS A 33 -12.34 -11.01 -14.95
N ASP A 34 -11.81 -11.93 -14.15
CA ASP A 34 -12.39 -13.25 -13.93
C ASP A 34 -12.52 -13.54 -12.42
N PRO A 35 -13.66 -13.17 -11.81
CA PRO A 35 -13.92 -13.44 -10.39
C PRO A 35 -14.00 -14.93 -10.05
N ASP A 36 -14.19 -15.80 -11.05
CA ASP A 36 -14.26 -17.26 -10.89
C ASP A 36 -12.89 -17.92 -11.16
N MET A 37 -11.83 -17.12 -11.38
CA MET A 37 -10.48 -17.61 -11.62
C MET A 37 -9.99 -18.47 -10.46
N ALA A 38 -9.58 -19.70 -10.78
CA ALA A 38 -9.01 -20.60 -9.80
C ALA A 38 -7.52 -20.28 -9.62
N VAL A 39 -7.15 -19.77 -8.44
CA VAL A 39 -5.76 -19.48 -8.07
C VAL A 39 -5.28 -20.47 -7.01
N THR A 40 -4.06 -20.99 -7.19
CA THR A 40 -3.37 -21.82 -6.20
C THR A 40 -2.00 -21.23 -5.91
N ILE A 41 -1.77 -20.87 -4.65
CA ILE A 41 -0.50 -20.30 -4.20
C ILE A 41 0.27 -21.37 -3.40
N THR A 42 1.56 -21.49 -3.67
CA THR A 42 2.47 -22.44 -3.01
C THR A 42 3.81 -21.78 -2.69
N GLY A 43 4.51 -22.30 -1.68
CA GLY A 43 5.77 -21.74 -1.20
C GLY A 43 5.58 -20.79 -0.01
N ASP A 44 6.69 -20.24 0.48
CA ASP A 44 6.68 -19.31 1.61
C ASP A 44 6.37 -17.88 1.12
N ALA A 45 5.47 -17.20 1.82
CA ALA A 45 5.06 -15.81 1.61
C ALA A 45 6.25 -14.86 1.35
N GLY A 46 6.24 -14.20 0.19
CA GLY A 46 7.24 -13.22 -0.23
C GLY A 46 8.66 -13.75 -0.39
N GLN A 47 8.86 -15.07 -0.47
CA GLN A 47 10.17 -15.69 -0.66
C GLN A 47 10.40 -16.13 -2.11
N VAL A 48 11.67 -16.18 -2.50
CA VAL A 48 12.08 -16.80 -3.77
C VAL A 48 11.54 -18.23 -3.83
N GLY A 49 10.82 -18.55 -4.91
CA GLY A 49 10.14 -19.83 -5.11
C GLY A 49 8.66 -19.84 -4.75
N GLN A 50 8.11 -18.78 -4.12
CA GLN A 50 6.65 -18.63 -4.02
C GLN A 50 6.05 -18.59 -5.43
N LYS A 51 4.97 -19.33 -5.64
CA LYS A 51 4.35 -19.53 -6.95
C LYS A 51 2.83 -19.34 -6.85
N SER A 52 2.28 -18.51 -7.73
CA SER A 52 0.84 -18.39 -7.99
C SER A 52 0.54 -19.05 -9.34
N GLU A 53 -0.32 -20.06 -9.34
CA GLU A 53 -0.83 -20.72 -10.54
C GLU A 53 -2.29 -20.35 -10.74
N TRP A 54 -2.65 -19.88 -11.93
CA TRP A 54 -4.03 -19.49 -12.22
C TRP A 54 -4.63 -20.29 -13.39
N LYS A 55 -5.93 -20.48 -13.31
CA LYS A 55 -6.75 -21.01 -14.39
C LYS A 55 -8.03 -20.19 -14.49
N GLY A 56 -8.08 -19.33 -15.50
CA GLY A 56 -9.23 -18.49 -15.81
C GLY A 56 -9.95 -18.88 -17.10
N ASP A 57 -10.80 -17.98 -17.55
CA ASP A 57 -11.55 -18.04 -18.80
C ASP A 57 -10.69 -17.74 -20.05
N GLU A 58 -11.33 -17.56 -21.22
CA GLU A 58 -10.64 -17.25 -22.48
C GLU A 58 -10.01 -15.84 -22.53
N ASN A 59 -10.38 -14.94 -21.61
CA ASN A 59 -9.87 -13.58 -21.54
C ASN A 59 -8.61 -13.48 -20.67
N VAL A 60 -8.49 -14.32 -19.65
CA VAL A 60 -7.35 -14.34 -18.70
C VAL A 60 -6.38 -15.50 -18.99
N GLY A 61 -6.88 -16.60 -19.56
CA GLY A 61 -6.08 -17.77 -19.90
C GLY A 61 -5.64 -18.57 -18.67
N SER A 62 -4.57 -19.36 -18.84
CA SER A 62 -3.97 -20.12 -17.75
C SER A 62 -2.45 -19.98 -17.75
N GLY A 63 -1.84 -20.08 -16.57
CA GLY A 63 -0.41 -19.89 -16.43
C GLY A 63 0.06 -19.90 -14.97
N TYR A 64 1.30 -19.48 -14.78
CA TYR A 64 1.83 -19.26 -13.43
C TYR A 64 2.83 -18.11 -13.38
N GLN A 65 2.95 -17.53 -12.19
CA GLN A 65 3.97 -16.57 -11.81
C GLN A 65 4.76 -17.13 -10.62
N GLN A 66 6.09 -17.05 -10.66
CA GLN A 66 6.95 -17.51 -9.57
C GLN A 66 7.97 -16.45 -9.20
N ILE A 67 8.16 -16.18 -7.91
CA ILE A 67 9.19 -15.25 -7.43
C ILE A 67 10.58 -15.82 -7.74
N ALA A 68 11.35 -15.08 -8.53
CA ALA A 68 12.72 -15.41 -8.91
C ALA A 68 13.75 -14.61 -8.09
N MET A 69 13.37 -13.40 -7.66
CA MET A 69 14.25 -12.50 -6.92
C MET A 69 13.44 -11.53 -6.07
N VAL A 70 13.92 -11.27 -4.85
CA VAL A 70 13.40 -10.26 -3.93
C VAL A 70 14.56 -9.42 -3.42
N GLU A 71 14.46 -8.11 -3.60
CA GLU A 71 15.25 -7.10 -2.91
C GLU A 71 14.30 -6.23 -2.09
N GLU A 72 14.38 -6.37 -0.77
CA GLU A 72 13.52 -5.67 0.18
C GLU A 72 13.48 -4.15 -0.10
N ASN A 73 12.27 -3.60 -0.20
CA ASN A 73 12.01 -2.19 -0.47
C ASN A 73 12.59 -1.64 -1.78
N LYS A 74 12.97 -2.50 -2.73
CA LYS A 74 13.61 -2.06 -3.97
C LYS A 74 13.07 -2.74 -5.21
N ALA A 75 13.04 -4.06 -5.24
CA ALA A 75 12.69 -4.78 -6.46
C ALA A 75 12.15 -6.17 -6.20
N VAL A 76 11.22 -6.59 -7.06
CA VAL A 76 10.72 -7.96 -7.12
C VAL A 76 10.72 -8.40 -8.59
N ARG A 77 11.29 -9.57 -8.87
CA ARG A 77 11.29 -10.16 -10.20
C ARG A 77 10.62 -11.51 -10.15
N THR A 78 9.73 -11.77 -11.10
CA THR A 78 9.00 -13.02 -11.19
C THR A 78 9.12 -13.63 -12.57
N ASP A 79 9.24 -14.95 -12.63
CA ASP A 79 9.11 -15.73 -13.85
C ASP A 79 7.62 -15.90 -14.14
N LEU A 80 7.17 -15.34 -15.26
CA LEU A 80 5.78 -15.36 -15.71
C LEU A 80 5.64 -16.24 -16.94
N HIS A 81 4.80 -17.27 -16.84
CA HIS A 81 4.58 -18.25 -17.89
C HIS A 81 3.08 -18.37 -18.19
N PHE A 82 2.67 -17.90 -19.37
CA PHE A 82 1.34 -18.16 -19.92
C PHE A 82 1.35 -19.51 -20.65
N ILE A 83 0.35 -20.35 -20.42
CA ILE A 83 0.22 -21.70 -21.00
C ILE A 83 -0.90 -21.72 -22.05
N GLU A 84 -2.09 -21.21 -21.72
CA GLU A 84 -3.24 -21.12 -22.64
C GLU A 84 -3.75 -19.67 -22.75
N PRO A 85 -4.26 -19.24 -23.92
CA PRO A 85 -4.40 -19.99 -25.18
C PRO A 85 -3.10 -20.10 -26.00
N TRP A 86 -2.07 -19.32 -25.65
CA TRP A 86 -0.76 -19.36 -26.31
C TRP A 86 0.36 -19.37 -25.28
N GLU A 87 1.30 -20.30 -25.46
CA GLU A 87 2.44 -20.42 -24.58
C GLU A 87 3.40 -19.24 -24.76
N SER A 88 3.73 -18.55 -23.66
CA SER A 88 4.75 -17.50 -23.64
C SER A 88 5.41 -17.37 -22.28
N GLN A 89 6.69 -17.01 -22.28
CA GLN A 89 7.49 -16.84 -21.07
C GLN A 89 8.08 -15.43 -21.06
N SER A 90 8.07 -14.84 -19.87
CA SER A 90 8.55 -13.49 -19.61
C SER A 90 8.97 -13.35 -18.16
N THR A 91 9.65 -12.26 -17.85
CA THR A 91 9.95 -11.81 -16.51
C THR A 91 9.11 -10.58 -16.23
N ALA A 92 8.26 -10.64 -15.20
CA ALA A 92 7.58 -9.46 -14.69
C ALA A 92 8.44 -8.79 -13.62
N THR A 93 8.46 -7.46 -13.63
CA THR A 93 9.40 -6.64 -12.86
C THR A 93 8.65 -5.58 -12.06
N PHE A 94 8.97 -5.46 -10.78
CA PHE A 94 8.61 -4.32 -9.96
C PHE A 94 9.90 -3.65 -9.48
N ASP A 95 10.01 -2.35 -9.71
CA ASP A 95 11.10 -1.52 -9.22
C ASP A 95 10.51 -0.35 -8.42
N LEU A 96 10.99 -0.16 -7.19
CA LEU A 96 10.53 0.83 -6.23
C LEU A 96 11.64 1.85 -5.98
N GLU A 97 11.31 3.12 -6.18
CA GLU A 97 12.17 4.26 -5.86
C GLU A 97 11.56 5.02 -4.68
N ASP A 98 12.30 5.06 -3.57
CA ASP A 98 11.93 5.81 -2.38
C ASP A 98 12.07 7.32 -2.60
N LEU A 99 10.98 8.05 -2.43
CA LEU A 99 10.91 9.51 -2.54
C LEU A 99 10.59 10.19 -1.19
N GLY A 100 10.75 9.48 -0.08
CA GLY A 100 10.42 9.94 1.28
C GLY A 100 8.99 9.56 1.66
N ASP A 101 8.06 10.52 1.59
CA ASP A 101 6.65 10.31 1.94
C ASP A 101 5.84 9.67 0.78
N SER A 102 6.53 9.22 -0.27
CA SER A 102 5.93 8.58 -1.43
C SER A 102 6.94 7.64 -2.09
N THR A 103 6.42 6.72 -2.91
CA THR A 103 7.23 5.77 -3.67
C THR A 103 6.85 5.84 -5.13
N ARG A 104 7.85 5.89 -6.02
CA ARG A 104 7.62 5.63 -7.44
C ARG A 104 7.73 4.13 -7.68
N VAL A 105 6.67 3.56 -8.22
CA VAL A 105 6.63 2.16 -8.65
C VAL A 105 6.70 2.10 -10.16
N THR A 106 7.57 1.25 -10.67
CA THR A 106 7.62 0.87 -12.08
C THR A 106 7.28 -0.60 -12.20
N TRP A 107 6.22 -0.91 -12.94
CA TRP A 107 5.80 -2.28 -13.24
C TRP A 107 6.07 -2.57 -14.72
N GLY A 108 6.86 -3.61 -14.98
CA GLY A 108 7.27 -4.02 -16.30
C GLY A 108 7.04 -5.50 -16.58
N ILE A 109 7.07 -5.83 -17.87
CA ILE A 109 7.18 -7.18 -18.39
C ILE A 109 8.24 -7.20 -19.49
N GLU A 110 9.23 -8.07 -19.31
CA GLU A 110 10.37 -8.29 -20.20
C GLU A 110 10.28 -9.73 -20.72
N GLY A 111 10.30 -9.95 -22.03
CA GLY A 111 10.24 -11.32 -22.56
C GLY A 111 10.92 -11.43 -23.90
N GLU A 112 11.60 -12.56 -24.12
CA GLU A 112 12.05 -12.93 -25.45
C GLU A 112 10.82 -13.39 -26.24
N ASN A 113 10.25 -12.50 -27.05
CA ASN A 113 9.25 -12.90 -28.03
C ASN A 113 9.81 -14.04 -28.88
N ASN A 114 9.25 -15.24 -28.72
CA ASN A 114 9.49 -16.36 -29.62
C ASN A 114 9.09 -15.95 -31.05
N PHE A 115 9.50 -16.73 -32.06
CA PHE A 115 9.32 -16.36 -33.48
C PHE A 115 7.86 -15.97 -33.83
N MET A 116 6.87 -16.59 -33.18
CA MET A 116 5.45 -16.26 -33.34
C MET A 116 5.06 -14.94 -32.64
N GLY A 117 5.58 -14.68 -31.44
CA GLY A 117 5.42 -13.40 -30.74
C GLY A 117 6.03 -12.21 -31.49
N LYS A 118 7.17 -12.41 -32.18
CA LYS A 118 7.75 -11.38 -33.08
C LYS A 118 6.84 -11.08 -34.26
N VAL A 119 6.23 -12.09 -34.89
CA VAL A 119 5.29 -11.91 -36.00
C VAL A 119 4.01 -11.21 -35.52
N MET A 120 3.46 -11.60 -34.37
CA MET A 120 2.28 -10.97 -33.79
C MET A 120 2.56 -9.52 -33.35
N SER A 121 3.73 -9.22 -32.78
CA SER A 121 4.11 -7.86 -32.37
C SER A 121 4.24 -6.85 -33.53
N VAL A 122 4.36 -7.32 -34.77
CA VAL A 122 4.33 -6.48 -35.99
C VAL A 122 2.90 -6.07 -36.36
N PHE A 123 1.89 -6.86 -35.98
CA PHE A 123 0.47 -6.61 -36.30
C PHE A 123 -0.37 -6.23 -35.08
N MET A 124 0.11 -6.49 -33.86
CA MET A 124 -0.55 -6.23 -32.58
C MET A 124 0.38 -5.44 -31.66
N ASP A 125 -0.08 -4.25 -31.31
CA ASP A 125 0.61 -3.32 -30.43
C ASP A 125 0.44 -3.79 -28.98
N MET A 126 1.41 -4.54 -28.46
CA MET A 126 1.37 -5.11 -27.11
C MET A 126 1.14 -4.03 -26.04
N ASP A 127 1.72 -2.85 -26.23
CA ASP A 127 1.52 -1.71 -25.33
C ASP A 127 0.04 -1.29 -25.26
N LYS A 128 -0.69 -1.35 -26.38
CA LYS A 128 -2.14 -1.07 -26.40
C LYS A 128 -2.99 -2.18 -25.80
N MET A 129 -2.53 -3.43 -25.83
CA MET A 129 -3.31 -4.55 -25.31
C MET A 129 -3.11 -4.75 -23.81
N VAL A 130 -1.88 -4.66 -23.30
CA VAL A 130 -1.60 -4.89 -21.87
C VAL A 130 -1.37 -3.59 -21.08
N GLY A 131 -0.97 -2.49 -21.74
CA GLY A 131 -0.72 -1.22 -21.06
C GLY A 131 -1.91 -0.69 -20.24
N PRO A 132 -3.17 -0.75 -20.72
CA PRO A 132 -4.33 -0.34 -19.92
C PRO A 132 -4.55 -1.18 -18.66
N ASP A 133 -4.18 -2.45 -18.68
CA ASP A 133 -4.28 -3.32 -17.50
C ASP A 133 -3.18 -2.99 -16.49
N PHE A 134 -1.95 -2.69 -16.95
CA PHE A 134 -0.87 -2.21 -16.08
C PHE A 134 -1.23 -0.88 -15.43
N GLU A 135 -1.81 0.06 -16.19
CA GLU A 135 -2.30 1.33 -15.65
C GLU A 135 -3.40 1.12 -14.58
N ARG A 136 -4.32 0.18 -14.82
CA ARG A 136 -5.38 -0.16 -13.86
C ARG A 136 -4.82 -0.83 -12.61
N GLY A 137 -3.96 -1.83 -12.73
CA GLY A 137 -3.35 -2.48 -11.58
C GLY A 137 -2.48 -1.52 -10.77
N LEU A 138 -1.73 -0.61 -11.41
CA LEU A 138 -1.00 0.44 -10.68
C LEU A 138 -1.94 1.44 -9.96
N ALA A 139 -3.13 1.70 -10.52
CA ALA A 139 -4.14 2.52 -9.85
C ALA A 139 -4.74 1.80 -8.63
N ASN A 140 -5.03 0.50 -8.76
CA ASN A 140 -5.52 -0.34 -7.66
C ASN A 140 -4.46 -0.45 -6.54
N LEU A 141 -3.20 -0.74 -6.90
CA LEU A 141 -2.07 -0.77 -5.97
C LEU A 141 -1.95 0.57 -5.21
N LYS A 142 -2.10 1.68 -5.93
CA LYS A 142 -2.10 3.01 -5.30
C LYS A 142 -3.22 3.16 -4.27
N GLU A 143 -4.44 2.70 -4.57
CA GLU A 143 -5.55 2.79 -3.62
C GLU A 143 -5.28 1.99 -2.34
N VAL A 144 -4.92 0.71 -2.48
CA VAL A 144 -4.66 -0.16 -1.31
C VAL A 144 -3.50 0.36 -0.47
N SER A 145 -2.36 0.70 -1.09
CA SER A 145 -1.19 1.20 -0.36
C SER A 145 -1.43 2.57 0.30
N THR A 146 -2.21 3.46 -0.33
CA THR A 146 -2.54 4.76 0.28
C THR A 146 -3.48 4.58 1.47
N ALA A 147 -4.45 3.65 1.37
CA ALA A 147 -5.36 3.35 2.46
C ALA A 147 -4.62 2.75 3.66
N GLU A 148 -3.68 1.84 3.43
CA GLU A 148 -2.82 1.26 4.46
C GLU A 148 -1.92 2.31 5.11
N GLN A 149 -1.28 3.17 4.32
CA GLN A 149 -0.49 4.28 4.85
C GLN A 149 -1.33 5.18 5.76
N ALA A 150 -2.54 5.55 5.32
CA ALA A 150 -3.43 6.39 6.12
C ALA A 150 -3.82 5.72 7.45
N ALA A 151 -4.03 4.40 7.45
CA ALA A 151 -4.30 3.64 8.67
C ALA A 151 -3.08 3.64 9.62
N LEU A 152 -1.88 3.42 9.09
CA LEU A 152 -0.64 3.49 9.85
C LEU A 152 -0.40 4.88 10.44
N ASP A 153 -0.61 5.93 9.65
CA ASP A 153 -0.47 7.31 10.09
C ASP A 153 -1.50 7.67 11.17
N ALA A 154 -2.73 7.17 11.07
CA ALA A 154 -3.75 7.34 12.10
C ALA A 154 -3.36 6.65 13.42
N GLU A 155 -2.77 5.45 13.37
CA GLU A 155 -2.24 4.78 14.57
C GLU A 155 -1.03 5.53 15.14
N ARG A 156 -0.10 5.98 14.30
CA ARG A 156 1.05 6.80 14.73
C ARG A 156 0.59 8.10 15.38
N ALA A 157 -0.45 8.75 14.86
CA ALA A 157 -1.01 9.98 15.43
C ALA A 157 -1.65 9.78 16.82
N LYS A 158 -2.07 8.56 17.17
CA LYS A 158 -2.49 8.23 18.54
C LYS A 158 -1.30 8.15 19.51
N MET A 159 -0.06 8.10 19.02
CA MET A 159 1.14 8.05 19.83
C MET A 159 1.89 9.38 19.75
N VAL A 160 1.87 10.16 20.84
CA VAL A 160 2.63 11.41 20.93
C VAL A 160 3.61 11.30 22.09
N ASP A 161 4.91 11.42 21.81
CA ASP A 161 5.99 11.35 22.81
C ASP A 161 5.95 10.10 23.71
N GLY A 162 5.52 8.95 23.15
CA GLY A 162 5.38 7.69 23.88
C GLY A 162 4.10 7.57 24.71
N PHE A 163 3.17 8.52 24.61
CA PHE A 163 1.84 8.46 25.22
C PHE A 163 0.78 8.08 24.19
N THR A 164 -0.08 7.12 24.54
CA THR A 164 -1.28 6.79 23.76
C THR A 164 -2.40 7.80 24.07
N ILE A 165 -2.92 8.45 23.04
CA ILE A 165 -4.06 9.35 23.11
C ILE A 165 -5.34 8.52 23.03
N GLU A 166 -6.00 8.36 24.18
CA GLU A 166 -7.34 7.77 24.25
C GLU A 166 -8.40 8.88 24.29
N THR A 167 -9.39 8.79 23.40
CA THR A 167 -10.56 9.67 23.46
C THR A 167 -11.57 9.06 24.43
N MET A 168 -11.96 9.84 25.45
CA MET A 168 -12.99 9.41 26.40
C MET A 168 -14.20 10.35 26.34
N GLU A 169 -15.39 9.78 26.16
CA GLU A 169 -16.63 10.51 26.39
C GLU A 169 -16.78 10.75 27.90
N ARG A 170 -16.77 12.02 28.30
CA ARG A 170 -17.08 12.43 29.67
C ARG A 170 -18.46 13.06 29.71
N PRO A 171 -19.27 12.79 30.74
CA PRO A 171 -20.48 13.55 30.97
C PRO A 171 -20.14 15.04 31.05
N GLY A 172 -21.00 15.87 30.47
CA GLY A 172 -20.81 17.32 30.50
C GLY A 172 -20.63 17.81 31.94
N MET A 173 -19.49 18.43 32.21
CA MET A 173 -19.15 18.96 33.53
C MET A 173 -18.89 20.46 33.43
N THR A 174 -19.27 21.20 34.45
CA THR A 174 -18.98 22.63 34.55
C THR A 174 -17.52 22.82 34.94
N TYR A 175 -16.76 23.50 34.10
CA TYR A 175 -15.37 23.86 34.40
C TYR A 175 -15.31 25.32 34.82
N VAL A 176 -14.59 25.59 35.91
CA VAL A 176 -14.18 26.94 36.29
C VAL A 176 -12.68 27.03 36.09
N GLY A 177 -12.23 27.93 35.24
CA GLY A 177 -10.82 28.08 34.89
C GLY A 177 -10.43 29.54 34.74
N VAL A 178 -9.19 29.84 35.09
CA VAL A 178 -8.56 31.13 34.78
C VAL A 178 -7.57 30.87 33.64
N ARG A 179 -7.74 31.57 32.52
CA ARG A 179 -6.84 31.47 31.35
C ARG A 179 -6.03 32.75 31.22
N LYS A 180 -4.71 32.65 31.11
CA LYS A 180 -3.82 33.78 30.86
C LYS A 180 -2.55 33.32 30.14
N THR A 181 -2.09 34.10 29.16
CA THR A 181 -0.75 33.93 28.57
C THR A 181 0.26 34.59 29.50
N ILE A 182 1.29 33.84 29.91
CA ILE A 182 2.33 34.29 30.85
C ILE A 182 3.70 33.74 30.43
N PRO A 183 4.82 34.39 30.81
CA PRO A 183 6.15 33.80 30.72
C PRO A 183 6.26 32.53 31.56
N TRP A 184 7.11 31.57 31.15
CA TRP A 184 7.33 30.32 31.89
C TRP A 184 7.79 30.55 33.34
N SER A 185 8.61 31.59 33.57
CA SER A 185 9.08 31.98 34.90
C SER A 185 7.96 32.37 35.87
N ASP A 186 6.78 32.74 35.37
CA ASP A 186 5.63 33.15 36.18
C ASP A 186 4.64 32.01 36.41
N MET A 187 4.93 30.79 35.93
CA MET A 187 4.02 29.64 36.00
C MET A 187 3.59 29.31 37.43
N GLU A 188 4.55 29.15 38.36
CA GLU A 188 4.27 28.83 39.76
C GLU A 188 3.39 29.90 40.42
N LYS A 189 3.73 31.17 40.19
CA LYS A 189 2.99 32.32 40.71
C LYS A 189 1.57 32.38 40.13
N PHE A 190 1.40 32.06 38.85
CA PHE A 190 0.09 32.01 38.21
C PHE A 190 -0.77 30.88 38.77
N PHE A 191 -0.24 29.67 38.91
CA PHE A 191 -0.98 28.56 39.51
C PHE A 191 -1.35 28.86 40.96
N GLY A 192 -0.40 29.31 41.78
CA GLY A 192 -0.66 29.67 43.19
C GLY A 192 -1.75 30.72 43.35
N ASN A 193 -1.77 31.75 42.52
CA ASN A 193 -2.79 32.80 42.56
C ASN A 193 -4.13 32.41 41.92
N SER A 194 -4.13 31.45 41.00
CA SER A 194 -5.32 31.04 40.25
C SER A 194 -6.09 29.94 40.97
N PHE A 195 -5.40 29.00 41.63
CA PHE A 195 -6.05 27.92 42.39
C PHE A 195 -6.99 28.48 43.46
N GLY A 196 -6.55 29.44 44.27
CA GLY A 196 -7.39 30.05 45.30
C GLY A 196 -8.66 30.73 44.74
N LYS A 197 -8.57 31.33 43.55
CA LYS A 197 -9.71 31.96 42.87
C LYS A 197 -10.69 30.93 42.31
N VAL A 198 -10.17 29.87 41.70
CA VAL A 198 -11.00 28.76 41.17
C VAL A 198 -11.73 28.04 42.30
N PHE A 199 -11.04 27.69 43.39
CA PHE A 199 -11.67 27.05 44.55
C PHE A 199 -12.67 27.97 45.27
N GLY A 200 -12.37 29.27 45.38
CA GLY A 200 -13.31 30.23 45.95
C GLY A 200 -14.59 30.38 45.12
N ALA A 201 -14.48 30.35 43.79
CA ALA A 201 -15.63 30.38 42.90
C ALA A 201 -16.47 29.08 42.95
N LEU A 202 -15.82 27.92 43.06
CA LEU A 202 -16.51 26.63 43.24
C LEU A 202 -17.27 26.55 44.58
N GLY A 203 -16.72 27.11 45.66
CA GLY A 203 -17.36 27.13 46.98
C GLY A 203 -18.55 28.09 47.12
N GLN A 204 -18.76 29.00 46.15
CA GLN A 204 -19.94 29.88 46.09
C GLN A 204 -21.02 29.36 45.12
N ALA A 205 -20.68 28.36 44.30
CA ALA A 205 -21.54 27.80 43.26
C ALA A 205 -22.29 26.51 43.70
N GLY A 206 -22.19 26.13 44.97
CA GLY A 206 -22.93 25.04 45.63
C GLY A 206 -23.37 25.45 47.03
#